data_AF-A0A3C0T1I6-F1
#
_entry.id   AF-A0A3C0T1I6-F1
#
_cell.length_a   1.000
_cell.length_b   1.000
_cell.length_c   1.000
_cell.angle_alpha   90.00
_cell.angle_beta   90.00
_cell.angle_gamma   90.00
#
_symmetry.space_group_name_H-M   'P 1'
#
loop_
_entity.id
_entity.type
_entity.pdbx_description
1 polymer ?
#
loop_
_entity_poly.entity_id
_entity_poly.type
_entity_poly.pdbx_seq_one_letter_code
_entity_poly.pdbx_strand_id
1 'polypeptide(L)'
;MRKKDREYQHGGINLLQEIFERNFSDFVRVYEDDYADRYGKYRLERIQTIGEHFLACGNYLNGVVRIRCTNPECCHDCFRPFSCKGFYLCPSCSQKRTILMAEHLTEEVLLKLPHRQLKTT
;
A
#
# COMPACT_ATOMS: atom_id res chain seq x y z
N MET A 1 -20.08 2.39 -26.94
CA MET A 1 -19.64 1.67 -25.72
C MET A 1 -20.22 2.37 -24.50
N ARG A 2 -21.08 1.70 -23.71
CA ARG A 2 -21.71 2.25 -22.51
C ARG A 2 -20.63 2.69 -21.51
N LYS A 3 -20.48 4.00 -21.27
CA LYS A 3 -19.71 4.52 -20.14
C LYS A 3 -20.48 4.11 -18.88
N LYS A 4 -20.01 3.06 -18.22
CA LYS A 4 -20.54 2.66 -16.91
C LYS A 4 -20.14 3.80 -15.97
N ASP A 5 -21.10 4.57 -15.49
CA ASP A 5 -20.90 5.47 -14.36
C ASP A 5 -20.42 4.62 -13.19
N ARG A 6 -19.09 4.53 -13.05
CA ARG A 6 -18.47 3.83 -11.93
C ARG A 6 -18.54 4.78 -10.76
N GLU A 7 -19.62 4.63 -10.00
CA GLU A 7 -19.75 5.25 -8.69
C GLU A 7 -18.48 4.97 -7.88
N TYR A 8 -17.90 6.02 -7.32
CA TYR A 8 -16.64 5.95 -6.62
C TYR A 8 -16.83 5.20 -5.29
N GLN A 9 -16.36 3.96 -5.22
CA GLN A 9 -16.30 3.21 -3.97
C GLN A 9 -15.07 3.62 -3.17
N HIS A 10 -15.32 4.22 -2.01
CA HIS A 10 -14.31 4.55 -1.01
C HIS A 10 -13.67 3.25 -0.51
N GLY A 11 -12.36 3.11 -0.67
CA GLY A 11 -11.62 2.03 -0.01
C GLY A 11 -11.64 2.26 1.51
N GLY A 12 -12.27 1.35 2.25
CA GLY A 12 -12.35 1.41 3.71
C GLY A 12 -11.08 0.91 4.40
N ILE A 13 -11.07 1.05 5.73
CA ILE A 13 -10.07 0.44 6.61
C ILE A 13 -10.08 -1.08 6.39
N ASN A 14 -8.91 -1.70 6.30
CA ASN A 14 -8.81 -3.14 6.16
C ASN A 14 -8.61 -3.83 7.52
N LEU A 15 -8.93 -5.13 7.60
CA LEU A 15 -8.79 -5.93 8.83
C LEU A 15 -7.38 -5.86 9.44
N LEU A 16 -6.33 -5.80 8.60
CA LEU A 16 -4.96 -5.72 9.09
C LEU A 16 -4.70 -4.40 9.81
N GLN A 17 -5.24 -3.28 9.31
CA GLN A 17 -5.16 -1.99 9.99
C GLN A 17 -5.88 -2.01 11.33
N GLU A 18 -7.05 -2.65 11.44
CA GLU A 18 -7.76 -2.78 12.71
C GLU A 18 -6.96 -3.59 13.75
N ILE A 19 -6.38 -4.72 13.33
CA ILE A 19 -5.52 -5.55 14.20
C ILE A 19 -4.29 -4.73 14.63
N PHE A 20 -3.68 -4.02 13.70
CA PHE A 20 -2.48 -3.24 13.96
C PHE A 20 -2.77 -2.08 14.92
N GLU A 21 -3.86 -1.34 14.70
CA GLU A 21 -4.29 -0.22 15.55
C GLU A 21 -4.52 -0.66 16.99
N ARG A 22 -5.12 -1.84 17.19
CA ARG A 22 -5.45 -2.36 18.52
C ARG A 22 -4.24 -2.87 19.31
N ASN A 23 -3.23 -3.42 18.64
CA ASN A 23 -2.19 -4.21 19.32
C ASN A 23 -0.77 -3.63 19.19
N PHE A 24 -0.51 -2.75 18.22
CA PHE A 24 0.85 -2.38 17.87
C PHE A 24 1.56 -1.55 18.95
N SER A 25 0.85 -0.63 19.62
CA SER A 25 1.41 0.16 20.71
C SER A 25 1.87 -0.71 21.88
N ASP A 26 1.04 -1.67 22.27
CA ASP A 26 1.37 -2.63 23.32
C ASP A 26 2.54 -3.52 22.90
N PHE A 27 2.56 -3.99 21.65
CA PHE A 27 3.67 -4.75 21.08
C PHE A 27 5.00 -3.99 21.18
N VAL A 28 5.03 -2.71 20.76
CA VAL A 28 6.25 -1.88 20.83
C VAL A 28 6.73 -1.72 22.27
N ARG A 29 5.80 -1.57 23.23
CA ARG A 29 6.14 -1.42 24.65
C ARG A 29 6.80 -2.66 25.24
N VAL A 30 6.31 -3.85 24.89
CA VAL A 30 6.78 -5.11 25.51
C VAL A 30 7.87 -5.83 24.70
N TYR A 31 8.17 -5.37 23.48
CA TYR A 31 9.06 -6.10 22.57
C TYR A 31 10.44 -6.38 23.16
N GLU A 32 11.05 -5.38 23.81
CA GLU A 32 12.41 -5.52 24.32
C GLU A 32 12.51 -6.58 25.43
N ASP A 33 11.50 -6.65 26.30
CA ASP A 33 11.49 -7.57 27.44
C ASP A 33 11.06 -8.98 27.03
N ASP A 34 10.03 -9.10 26.19
CA ASP A 34 9.37 -10.39 25.94
C ASP A 34 9.87 -11.10 24.65
N TYR A 35 10.44 -10.37 23.69
CA TYR A 35 10.69 -10.89 22.34
C TYR A 35 12.13 -10.71 21.84
N ALA A 36 12.87 -9.72 22.33
CA ALA A 36 14.19 -9.39 21.79
C ALA A 36 15.22 -10.53 21.93
N ASP A 37 15.14 -11.32 23.00
CA ASP A 37 16.04 -12.46 23.20
C ASP A 37 15.82 -13.59 22.20
N ARG A 38 14.57 -13.77 21.74
CA ARG A 38 14.21 -14.85 20.80
C ARG A 38 14.31 -14.43 19.34
N TYR A 39 13.89 -13.20 19.02
CA TYR A 39 13.76 -12.71 17.63
C TYR A 39 14.84 -11.69 17.26
N GLY A 40 15.64 -11.24 18.22
CA GLY A 40 16.70 -10.27 18.04
C GLY A 40 16.26 -8.84 18.37
N LYS A 41 17.27 -8.01 18.66
CA LYS A 41 17.10 -6.58 18.92
C LYS A 41 16.93 -5.83 17.61
N TYR A 42 15.69 -5.49 17.28
CA TYR A 42 15.38 -4.63 16.14
C TYR A 42 15.43 -3.15 16.51
N ARG A 43 15.58 -2.29 15.50
CA ARG A 43 15.39 -0.85 15.65
C ARG A 43 13.89 -0.53 15.71
N LEU A 44 13.32 -0.60 16.92
CA LEU A 44 11.89 -0.40 17.16
C LEU A 44 11.38 0.96 16.70
N GLU A 45 12.15 2.04 16.87
CA GLU A 45 11.79 3.39 16.40
C GLU A 45 11.46 3.40 14.90
N ARG A 46 12.28 2.73 14.07
CA ARG A 46 11.99 2.61 12.63
C ARG A 46 10.75 1.77 12.35
N ILE A 47 10.53 0.69 13.09
CA ILE A 47 9.36 -0.18 12.93
C ILE A 47 8.09 0.60 13.31
N GLN A 48 8.15 1.36 14.40
CA GLN A 48 7.07 2.21 14.88
C GLN A 48 6.67 3.24 13.82
N THR A 49 7.62 4.00 13.28
CA THR A 49 7.37 4.97 12.21
C THR A 49 6.69 4.33 10.99
N ILE A 50 7.15 3.14 10.57
CA ILE A 50 6.52 2.41 9.45
C ILE A 50 5.09 1.99 9.80
N GLY A 51 4.86 1.53 11.03
CA GLY A 51 3.54 1.16 11.54
C GLY A 51 2.56 2.35 11.57
N GLU A 52 3.01 3.50 12.06
CA GLU A 52 2.23 4.74 12.08
C GLU A 52 1.85 5.20 10.66
N HIS A 53 2.80 5.14 9.71
CA HIS A 53 2.50 5.41 8.30
C HIS A 53 1.49 4.43 7.71
N PHE A 54 1.55 3.15 8.09
CA PHE A 54 0.58 2.15 7.65
C PHE A 54 -0.82 2.42 8.20
N LEU A 55 -0.95 2.81 9.47
CA LEU A 55 -2.22 3.21 10.07
C LEU A 55 -2.80 4.49 9.43
N ALA A 56 -1.94 5.44 9.07
CA ALA A 56 -2.37 6.66 8.37
C ALA A 56 -2.76 6.42 6.89
N CYS A 57 -2.36 5.28 6.30
CA CYS A 57 -2.58 4.98 4.89
C CYS A 57 -4.07 4.79 4.59
N GLY A 58 -4.58 5.47 3.56
CA GLY A 58 -5.98 5.31 3.15
C GLY A 58 -6.99 6.04 4.05
N ASN A 59 -6.55 6.72 5.11
CA ASN A 59 -7.42 7.49 5.98
C ASN A 59 -7.78 8.84 5.33
N TYR A 60 -9.07 9.05 5.06
CA TYR A 60 -9.59 10.26 4.40
C TYR A 60 -9.54 11.48 5.32
N LEU A 61 -9.50 11.30 6.65
CA LEU A 61 -9.38 12.38 7.62
C LEU A 61 -7.99 13.02 7.60
N ASN A 62 -6.97 12.29 7.17
CA ASN A 62 -5.59 12.78 7.05
C ASN A 62 -5.37 13.63 5.78
N GLY A 63 -6.42 13.88 5.00
CA GLY A 63 -6.38 14.65 3.77
C GLY A 63 -6.53 13.80 2.52
N VAL A 64 -7.08 14.42 1.49
CA VAL A 64 -7.40 13.79 0.21
C VAL A 64 -7.09 14.71 -0.96
N VAL A 65 -6.70 14.12 -2.07
CA VAL A 65 -6.66 14.79 -3.36
C VAL A 65 -7.91 14.42 -4.14
N ARG A 66 -8.61 15.43 -4.67
CA ARG A 66 -9.68 15.22 -5.64
C ARG A 66 -9.09 15.21 -7.04
N ILE A 67 -9.38 14.15 -7.79
CA ILE A 67 -8.95 13.98 -9.18
C ILE A 67 -10.21 14.00 -10.04
N ARG A 68 -10.34 15.03 -10.88
CA ARG A 68 -11.45 15.20 -11.81
C ARG A 68 -10.94 15.27 -13.23
N CYS A 69 -11.55 14.50 -14.14
CA CYS A 69 -11.27 14.61 -15.56
C CYS A 69 -11.82 15.93 -16.11
N THR A 70 -11.02 16.64 -16.91
CA THR A 70 -11.42 17.92 -17.52
C THR A 70 -12.17 17.76 -18.84
N ASN A 71 -12.18 16.56 -19.42
CA ASN A 71 -12.90 16.27 -20.66
C ASN A 71 -14.42 16.33 -20.38
N PRO A 72 -15.21 17.19 -21.08
CA PRO A 72 -16.65 17.33 -20.87
C PRO A 72 -17.43 16.02 -21.03
N GLU A 73 -16.94 15.13 -21.89
CA GLU A 73 -17.52 13.81 -22.15
C GLU A 73 -17.19 12.80 -21.03
N CYS A 74 -16.25 13.11 -20.14
CA CYS A 74 -15.75 12.20 -19.11
C CYS A 74 -16.10 12.73 -17.71
N CYS A 75 -17.12 12.13 -17.09
CA CYS A 75 -17.53 12.50 -15.73
C CYS A 75 -16.74 11.78 -14.63
N HIS A 76 -15.48 11.40 -14.88
CA HIS A 76 -14.70 10.71 -13.85
C HIS A 76 -14.23 11.68 -12.76
N ASP A 77 -14.68 11.44 -11.54
CA ASP A 77 -14.34 12.20 -10.34
C ASP A 77 -14.04 11.20 -9.22
N CYS A 78 -12.86 11.29 -8.60
CA CYS A 78 -12.49 10.42 -7.50
C CYS A 78 -11.68 11.14 -6.45
N PHE A 79 -11.85 10.74 -5.19
CA PHE A 79 -10.98 11.15 -4.12
C PHE A 79 -9.84 10.14 -3.97
N ARG A 80 -8.67 10.60 -3.56
CA ARG A 80 -7.54 9.72 -3.24
C ARG A 80 -6.90 10.15 -1.93
N PRO A 81 -6.95 9.29 -0.90
CA PRO A 81 -6.23 9.54 0.34
C PRO A 81 -4.73 9.33 0.16
N PHE A 82 -3.96 9.75 1.17
CA PHE A 82 -2.52 9.51 1.20
C PHE A 82 -2.18 8.01 1.25
N SER A 83 -1.08 7.67 0.58
CA SER A 83 -0.51 6.32 0.55
C SER A 83 0.76 6.27 1.40
N CYS A 84 0.94 5.24 2.23
CA CYS A 84 2.17 5.07 3.01
C CYS A 84 3.42 4.77 2.15
N LYS A 85 3.23 4.36 0.89
CA LYS A 85 4.32 3.94 -0.05
C LYS A 85 5.18 2.79 0.49
N GLY A 86 4.75 2.15 1.57
CA GLY A 86 5.41 1.02 2.22
C GLY A 86 5.37 -0.24 1.37
N PHE A 87 6.28 -1.17 1.68
CA PHE A 87 6.43 -2.44 0.98
C PHE A 87 6.04 -3.60 1.91
N TYR A 88 5.37 -4.61 1.36
CA TYR A 88 4.87 -5.82 2.03
C TYR A 88 3.79 -5.64 3.11
N LEU A 89 3.91 -4.68 4.04
CA LEU A 89 2.96 -4.53 5.15
C LEU A 89 1.58 -4.04 4.67
N CYS A 90 1.55 -3.00 3.83
CA CYS A 90 0.31 -2.45 3.31
C CYS A 90 -0.10 -3.18 2.03
N PRO A 91 -1.20 -3.94 2.00
CA PRO A 91 -1.60 -4.71 0.82
C PRO A 91 -1.80 -3.81 -0.41
N SER A 92 -2.49 -2.69 -0.24
CA SER A 92 -2.81 -1.75 -1.32
C SER A 92 -1.56 -1.08 -1.91
N CYS A 93 -0.65 -0.61 -1.07
CA CYS A 93 0.58 0.05 -1.54
C CYS A 93 1.56 -0.97 -2.13
N SER A 94 1.66 -2.17 -1.55
CA SER A 94 2.50 -3.24 -2.08
C SER A 94 2.00 -3.68 -3.45
N GLN A 95 0.69 -3.91 -3.59
CA GLN A 95 0.08 -4.26 -4.88
C GLN A 95 0.29 -3.18 -5.94
N LYS A 96 0.07 -1.90 -5.59
CA LYS A 96 0.33 -0.78 -6.51
C LYS A 96 1.78 -0.78 -6.98
N ARG A 97 2.74 -0.96 -6.07
CA ARG A 97 4.16 -1.01 -6.42
C ARG A 97 4.48 -2.19 -7.35
N THR A 98 3.93 -3.38 -7.08
CA THR A 98 4.11 -4.55 -7.95
C THR A 98 3.58 -4.31 -9.36
N ILE A 99 2.39 -3.69 -9.48
CA ILE A 99 1.80 -3.37 -10.79
C ILE A 99 2.68 -2.37 -11.55
N LEU A 100 3.09 -1.28 -10.90
CA LEU A 100 3.96 -0.27 -11.52
C LEU A 100 5.30 -0.86 -11.95
N MET A 101 5.87 -1.77 -11.14
CA MET A 101 7.09 -2.48 -11.50
C MET A 101 6.87 -3.37 -12.73
N ALA A 102 5.75 -4.10 -12.79
CA ALA A 102 5.44 -4.96 -13.92
C ALA A 102 5.23 -4.16 -15.22
N GLU A 103 4.58 -3.01 -15.14
CA GLU A 103 4.42 -2.07 -16.25
C GLU A 103 5.77 -1.56 -16.74
N HIS A 104 6.61 -1.04 -15.83
CA HIS A 104 7.96 -0.58 -16.18
C HIS A 104 8.82 -1.69 -16.82
N LEU A 105 8.75 -2.91 -16.27
CA LEU A 105 9.45 -4.05 -16.85
C LEU A 105 8.97 -4.32 -18.29
N THR A 106 7.66 -4.29 -18.52
CA THR A 106 7.07 -4.63 -19.82
C THR A 106 7.33 -3.56 -20.88
N GLU A 107 7.24 -2.29 -20.50
CA GLU A 107 7.29 -1.17 -21.45
C GLU A 107 8.72 -0.64 -21.68
N GLU A 108 9.59 -0.70 -20.67
CA GLU A 108 10.89 -0.01 -20.72
C GLU A 108 12.10 -0.94 -20.61
N VAL A 109 11.96 -2.12 -20.00
CA VAL A 109 13.11 -3.00 -19.72
C VAL A 109 13.17 -4.23 -20.62
N LEU A 110 12.04 -4.92 -20.81
CA LEU A 110 11.99 -6.19 -21.52
C LEU A 110 11.90 -5.95 -23.04
N LEU A 111 12.86 -6.50 -23.78
CA LEU A 111 12.80 -6.55 -25.24
C LEU A 111 11.65 -7.45 -25.71
N LYS A 112 11.05 -7.15 -26.86
CA LYS A 112 10.00 -8.00 -27.48
C LYS A 112 10.60 -9.26 -28.13
N LEU A 113 11.23 -10.10 -27.32
CA LEU A 113 11.87 -11.37 -27.70
C LEU A 113 11.37 -12.49 -26.78
N PRO A 114 11.48 -13.77 -27.18
CA PRO A 114 11.14 -14.89 -26.32
C PRO A 114 12.05 -14.93 -25.08
N HIS A 115 11.47 -14.65 -23.91
CA HIS A 115 12.18 -14.75 -22.61
C HIS A 115 11.98 -16.14 -22.01
N ARG A 116 13.06 -16.78 -21.55
CA ARG A 116 12.98 -18.02 -20.76
C ARG A 116 13.22 -17.70 -19.27
N GLN A 117 12.24 -18.02 -18.44
CA GLN A 117 12.44 -18.03 -17.00
C GLN A 117 13.19 -19.31 -16.61
N LEU A 118 14.46 -19.18 -16.25
CA LEU A 118 15.20 -20.26 -15.61
C LEU A 118 14.69 -20.40 -14.18
N LYS A 119 14.00 -21.50 -13.90
CA LYS A 119 13.68 -21.89 -12.52
C LYS A 119 14.87 -22.69 -12.00
N THR A 120 15.58 -22.17 -11.01
CA THR A 120 16.50 -22.98 -10.22
C THR A 120 15.67 -23.93 -9.36
N THR A 121 15.83 -25.22 -9.60
CA THR A 121 15.26 -26.31 -8.80
C THR A 121 16.08 -26.52 -7.54
#